data_AF-K2G2X1-F1
#
_entry.id   AF-K2G2X1-F1
#
_cell.length_a   1.000
_cell.length_b   1.000
_cell.length_c   1.000
_cell.angle_alpha   90.00
_cell.angle_beta   90.00
_cell.angle_gamma   90.00
#
_symmetry.space_group_name_H-M   'P 1'
#
loop_
_entity.id
_entity.type
_entity.pdbx_description
1 polymer ?
#
loop_
_entity_poly.entity_id
_entity_poly.type
_entity_poly.pdbx_seq_one_letter_code
_entity_poly.pdbx_strand_id
1 'polypeptide(L)'
;MIQSNLVFVFDWEWENILLCMKKRGFWVWKWNWPGWKVGLDETILEWAKRELSEETWIDIPQEELEYRWILHFFHHWKPEWDQDVNIFVHHGYTWEFYETEEMLPKWYPISEIPYDKMWEDDNTWLPILISWEEFEFTFKFWENWKIIEWQRHK
;
A
#
# COMPACT_ATOMS: atom_id res chain seq x y z
N MET A 1 -15.34 -6.12 -8.90
CA MET A 1 -14.42 -5.16 -8.28
C MET A 1 -13.01 -5.57 -8.64
N ILE A 2 -12.14 -4.63 -8.99
CA ILE A 2 -10.71 -4.90 -9.17
C ILE A 2 -10.12 -5.30 -7.81
N GLN A 3 -9.18 -6.24 -7.81
CA GLN A 3 -8.37 -6.53 -6.62
C GLN A 3 -7.01 -5.88 -6.79
N SER A 4 -6.55 -5.22 -5.75
CA SER A 4 -5.23 -4.60 -5.64
C SER A 4 -4.63 -4.99 -4.30
N ASN A 5 -3.32 -4.80 -4.13
CA ASN A 5 -2.64 -5.02 -2.87
C ASN A 5 -1.65 -3.90 -2.55
N LEU A 6 -1.29 -3.81 -1.27
CA LEU A 6 -0.16 -3.04 -0.77
C LEU A 6 0.58 -3.88 0.27
N VAL A 7 1.91 -3.87 0.22
CA VAL A 7 2.76 -4.60 1.17
C VAL A 7 3.53 -3.65 2.06
N PHE A 8 3.18 -3.67 3.34
CA PHE A 8 3.83 -2.88 4.38
C PHE A 8 4.98 -3.68 4.96
N VAL A 9 6.17 -3.09 4.98
CA VAL A 9 7.36 -3.71 5.56
C VAL A 9 7.83 -2.84 6.71
N PHE A 10 7.96 -3.44 7.89
CA PHE A 10 8.45 -2.79 9.10
C PHE A 10 9.80 -3.37 9.52
N ASP A 11 10.62 -2.54 10.16
CA ASP A 11 11.84 -3.00 10.81
C ASP A 11 11.54 -3.78 12.09
N TRP A 12 12.59 -4.29 12.75
CA TRP A 12 12.44 -5.12 13.95
C TRP A 12 11.85 -4.38 15.15
N GLU A 13 12.15 -3.08 15.27
CA GLU A 13 11.73 -2.24 16.40
C GLU A 13 10.35 -1.60 16.21
N TRP A 14 9.71 -1.79 15.04
CA TRP A 14 8.49 -1.07 14.64
C TRP A 14 8.65 0.45 14.63
N GLU A 15 9.87 0.94 14.44
CA GLU A 15 10.15 2.38 14.39
C GLU A 15 10.17 2.90 12.97
N ASN A 16 10.48 2.02 12.01
CA ASN A 16 10.59 2.37 10.61
C ASN A 16 9.65 1.55 9.73
N ILE A 17 9.08 2.23 8.74
CA ILE A 17 8.25 1.67 7.69
C ILE A 17 8.91 1.90 6.34
N LEU A 18 8.88 0.89 5.47
CA LEU A 18 9.42 1.00 4.13
C LEU A 18 8.39 1.75 3.26
N LEU A 19 8.80 2.88 2.69
CA LEU A 19 8.04 3.57 1.66
C LEU A 19 8.79 3.49 0.33
N CYS A 20 8.03 3.40 -0.76
CA CYS A 20 8.52 3.33 -2.12
C CYS A 20 8.02 4.54 -2.89
N MET A 21 8.93 5.43 -3.31
CA MET A 21 8.58 6.54 -4.18
C MET A 21 8.48 6.05 -5.61
N LYS A 22 7.32 6.27 -6.23
CA LYS A 22 7.09 5.85 -7.60
C LYS A 22 7.81 6.75 -8.60
N LYS A 23 8.52 6.15 -9.54
CA LYS A 23 9.34 6.86 -10.54
C LYS A 23 8.71 6.90 -11.94
N ARG A 24 7.72 6.04 -12.21
CA ARG A 24 7.02 5.97 -13.50
C ARG A 24 5.52 5.75 -13.36
N GLY A 25 4.77 6.05 -14.43
CA GLY A 25 3.33 5.77 -14.51
C GLY A 25 2.45 6.70 -13.67
N PHE A 26 1.36 6.15 -13.15
CA PHE A 26 0.41 6.90 -12.33
C PHE A 26 1.00 7.15 -10.93
N TRP A 27 1.00 8.40 -10.44
CA TRP A 27 1.57 8.85 -9.14
C TRP A 27 3.09 8.96 -9.06
N VAL A 28 3.73 9.29 -10.17
CA VAL A 28 5.15 9.62 -10.16
C VAL A 28 5.43 10.69 -9.09
N TRP A 29 6.51 10.50 -8.32
CA TRP A 29 7.01 11.31 -7.21
C TRP A 29 6.24 11.24 -5.90
N LYS A 30 5.19 10.42 -5.83
CA LYS A 30 4.46 10.16 -4.58
C LYS A 30 5.01 8.91 -3.89
N TRP A 31 5.04 8.93 -2.56
CA TRP A 31 5.43 7.79 -1.72
C TRP A 31 4.21 6.89 -1.48
N ASN A 32 4.43 5.59 -1.56
CA ASN A 32 3.43 4.56 -1.30
C ASN A 32 4.13 3.27 -0.84
N TRP A 33 3.47 2.13 -0.92
CA TRP A 33 4.02 0.80 -0.69
C TRP A 33 4.06 0.00 -1.98
N PRO A 34 4.89 -1.07 -2.03
CA PRO A 34 4.86 -1.99 -3.14
C PRO A 34 3.50 -2.62 -3.33
N GLY A 35 3.08 -2.77 -4.58
CA GLY A 35 1.81 -3.39 -4.90
C GLY A 35 1.08 -2.78 -6.10
N TRP A 36 0.20 -3.57 -6.69
CA TRP A 36 -0.54 -3.19 -7.87
C TRP A 36 -1.86 -3.94 -8.01
N LYS A 37 -2.55 -3.67 -9.12
CA LYS A 37 -3.74 -4.41 -9.55
C LYS A 37 -3.38 -5.87 -9.83
N VAL A 38 -4.10 -6.78 -9.18
CA VAL A 38 -3.95 -8.24 -9.31
C VAL A 38 -4.48 -8.71 -10.67
N GLY A 39 -3.69 -9.56 -11.33
CA GLY A 39 -4.04 -10.23 -12.59
C GLY A 39 -5.01 -11.40 -12.41
N LEU A 40 -5.41 -12.03 -13.52
CA LEU A 40 -6.48 -13.05 -13.52
C LEU A 40 -6.03 -14.44 -13.02
N ASP A 41 -4.73 -14.73 -13.02
CA ASP A 41 -4.21 -16.09 -12.84
C ASP A 41 -3.38 -16.28 -11.56
N GLU A 42 -3.29 -15.27 -10.70
CA GLU A 42 -2.55 -15.30 -9.43
C GLU A 42 -3.48 -14.96 -8.27
N THR A 43 -3.23 -15.55 -7.10
CA THR A 43 -3.85 -15.10 -5.86
C THR A 43 -3.32 -13.71 -5.47
N ILE A 44 -4.08 -13.00 -4.65
CA ILE A 44 -3.69 -11.66 -4.16
C ILE A 44 -2.34 -11.74 -3.40
N LEU A 45 -2.11 -12.82 -2.65
CA LEU A 45 -0.88 -13.06 -1.90
C LEU A 45 0.33 -13.36 -2.81
N GLU A 46 0.13 -14.18 -3.85
CA GLU A 46 1.17 -14.41 -4.88
C GLU A 46 1.56 -13.09 -5.56
N TRP A 47 0.56 -12.28 -5.93
CA TRP A 47 0.80 -10.99 -6.54
C TRP A 47 1.52 -10.02 -5.60
N ALA A 48 1.09 -9.92 -4.34
CA ALA A 48 1.72 -9.07 -3.33
C ALA A 48 3.20 -9.41 -3.14
N LYS A 49 3.53 -10.72 -3.04
CA LYS A 49 4.92 -11.19 -2.95
C LYS A 49 5.72 -10.79 -4.20
N ARG A 50 5.15 -10.99 -5.39
CA ARG A 50 5.83 -10.70 -6.66
C ARG A 50 6.11 -9.22 -6.83
N GLU A 51 5.12 -8.35 -6.61
CA GLU A 51 5.29 -6.88 -6.68
C GLU A 51 6.33 -6.39 -5.68
N LEU A 52 6.28 -6.89 -4.44
CA LEU A 52 7.30 -6.58 -3.43
C LEU A 52 8.72 -6.89 -3.96
N SER A 53 8.91 -8.06 -4.55
CA SER A 53 10.20 -8.45 -5.13
C SER A 53 10.58 -7.62 -6.36
N GLU A 54 9.67 -7.41 -7.30
CA GLU A 54 9.92 -6.66 -8.53
C GLU A 54 10.21 -5.18 -8.29
N GLU A 55 9.58 -4.58 -7.28
CA GLU A 55 9.68 -3.15 -7.00
C GLU A 55 10.78 -2.80 -5.98
N THR A 56 11.23 -3.76 -5.17
CA THR A 56 12.19 -3.49 -4.07
C THR A 56 13.31 -4.50 -3.90
N TRP A 57 13.32 -5.61 -4.65
CA TRP A 57 14.20 -6.77 -4.48
C TRP A 57 14.02 -7.57 -3.19
N ILE A 58 12.96 -7.30 -2.44
CA ILE A 58 12.63 -8.02 -1.21
C ILE A 58 11.91 -9.34 -1.57
N ASP A 59 12.48 -10.48 -1.17
CA ASP A 59 11.85 -11.81 -1.30
C ASP A 59 11.51 -12.36 0.09
N ILE A 60 10.26 -12.18 0.50
CA ILE A 60 9.72 -12.67 1.78
C ILE A 60 8.84 -13.91 1.50
N PRO A 61 8.97 -15.00 2.28
CA PRO A 61 8.08 -16.15 2.18
C PRO A 61 6.60 -15.76 2.34
N GLN A 62 5.69 -16.42 1.63
CA GLN A 62 4.27 -16.05 1.65
C GLN A 62 3.64 -16.17 3.04
N GLU A 63 4.10 -17.14 3.83
CA GLU A 63 3.71 -17.38 5.21
C GLU A 63 4.12 -16.26 6.18
N GLU A 64 5.06 -15.40 5.78
CA GLU A 64 5.51 -14.23 6.55
C GLU A 64 4.84 -12.92 6.10
N LEU A 65 3.94 -12.98 5.10
CA LEU A 65 3.07 -11.87 4.70
C LEU A 65 1.70 -12.05 5.33
N GLU A 66 1.40 -11.22 6.33
CA GLU A 66 0.13 -11.26 7.04
C GLU A 66 -0.91 -10.37 6.37
N TYR A 67 -2.03 -10.94 5.93
CA TYR A 67 -3.19 -10.15 5.52
C TYR A 67 -3.85 -9.50 6.73
N ARG A 68 -4.00 -8.17 6.72
CA ARG A 68 -4.48 -7.41 7.88
C ARG A 68 -5.75 -6.62 7.60
N TRP A 69 -5.72 -5.76 6.57
CA TRP A 69 -6.78 -4.77 6.37
C TRP A 69 -7.21 -4.68 4.91
N ILE A 70 -8.33 -4.00 4.71
CA ILE A 70 -8.89 -3.75 3.38
C ILE A 70 -9.42 -2.32 3.29
N LEU A 71 -9.17 -1.69 2.13
CA LEU A 71 -9.75 -0.42 1.73
C LEU A 71 -10.63 -0.63 0.51
N HIS A 72 -11.85 -0.12 0.54
CA HIS A 72 -12.78 -0.15 -0.59
C HIS A 72 -12.79 1.20 -1.28
N PHE A 73 -12.31 1.25 -2.52
CA PHE A 73 -12.24 2.48 -3.31
C PHE A 73 -13.29 2.46 -4.42
N PHE A 74 -14.25 3.40 -4.35
CA PHE A 74 -15.30 3.55 -5.35
C PHE A 74 -15.15 4.86 -6.14
N HIS A 75 -15.33 4.79 -7.45
CA HIS A 75 -15.16 5.92 -8.36
C HIS A 75 -16.49 6.32 -9.00
N HIS A 76 -17.00 7.51 -8.63
CA HIS A 76 -18.34 7.94 -9.05
C HIS A 76 -18.55 7.96 -10.57
N TRP A 77 -17.52 8.36 -11.33
CA TRP A 77 -17.61 8.50 -12.80
C TRP A 77 -16.99 7.33 -13.58
N LYS A 78 -16.31 6.41 -12.89
CA LYS A 78 -15.63 5.25 -13.50
C LYS A 78 -15.76 4.00 -12.63
N PRO A 79 -16.96 3.42 -12.47
CA PRO A 79 -17.17 2.24 -11.62
C PRO A 79 -16.29 1.04 -12.02
N GLU A 80 -15.80 0.99 -13.26
CA GLU A 80 -14.83 -0.01 -13.71
C GLU A 80 -13.44 0.11 -13.04
N TRP A 81 -13.18 1.22 -12.34
CA TRP A 81 -11.98 1.43 -11.50
C TRP A 81 -12.21 1.10 -10.03
N ASP A 82 -13.42 0.68 -9.65
CA ASP A 82 -13.72 0.29 -8.28
C ASP A 82 -12.83 -0.88 -7.87
N GLN A 83 -12.15 -0.74 -6.73
CA GLN A 83 -11.15 -1.69 -6.29
C GLN A 83 -11.17 -1.93 -4.79
N ASP A 84 -10.87 -3.17 -4.42
CA ASP A 84 -10.47 -3.57 -3.08
C ASP A 84 -8.96 -3.55 -2.99
N VAL A 85 -8.42 -2.77 -2.07
CA VAL A 85 -6.98 -2.72 -1.78
C VAL A 85 -6.72 -3.56 -0.54
N ASN A 86 -6.08 -4.70 -0.74
CA ASN A 86 -5.76 -5.69 0.28
C ASN A 86 -4.40 -5.37 0.90
N ILE A 87 -4.36 -5.15 2.20
CA ILE A 87 -3.14 -4.74 2.90
C ILE A 87 -2.48 -5.96 3.55
N PHE A 88 -1.25 -6.23 3.12
CA PHE A 88 -0.37 -7.22 3.70
C PHE A 88 0.72 -6.54 4.51
N VAL A 89 1.19 -7.22 5.55
CA VAL A 89 2.23 -6.70 6.42
C VAL A 89 3.30 -7.74 6.66
N HIS A 90 4.54 -7.30 6.66
CA HIS A 90 5.70 -8.03 7.15
C HIS A 90 6.42 -7.22 8.22
N HIS A 91 6.89 -7.90 9.24
CA HIS A 91 7.64 -7.34 10.37
C HIS A 91 9.01 -7.95 10.46
N GLY A 92 9.98 -7.16 10.95
CA GLY A 92 11.30 -7.68 11.26
C GLY A 92 12.22 -7.78 10.06
N TYR A 93 11.96 -6.99 9.02
CA TYR A 93 12.84 -6.96 7.86
C TYR A 93 14.16 -6.28 8.20
N THR A 94 15.27 -6.99 8.00
CA THR A 94 16.63 -6.52 8.34
C THR A 94 17.62 -6.66 7.18
N TRP A 95 17.13 -7.07 6.01
CA TRP A 95 17.94 -7.31 4.82
C TRP A 95 17.98 -6.08 3.90
N GLU A 96 18.67 -6.22 2.76
CA GLU A 96 18.82 -5.15 1.78
C GLU A 96 17.65 -5.09 0.79
N PHE A 97 17.24 -3.88 0.45
CA PHE A 97 16.36 -3.57 -0.67
C PHE A 97 17.05 -2.59 -1.60
N TYR A 98 16.57 -2.53 -2.84
CA TYR A 98 17.24 -1.79 -3.89
C TYR A 98 16.27 -0.98 -4.73
N GLU A 99 16.74 0.18 -5.20
CA GLU A 99 16.04 0.98 -6.20
C GLU A 99 15.88 0.17 -7.50
N THR A 100 14.67 0.19 -8.05
CA THR A 100 14.30 -0.51 -9.30
C THR A 100 14.03 0.50 -10.40
N GLU A 101 13.67 0.09 -11.61
CA GLU A 101 13.22 1.08 -12.61
C GLU A 101 11.95 1.83 -12.14
N GLU A 102 11.11 1.15 -11.36
CA GLU A 102 9.76 1.59 -11.00
C GLU A 102 9.72 2.42 -9.72
N MET A 103 10.51 2.01 -8.72
CA MET A 103 10.37 2.46 -7.34
C MET A 103 11.72 2.80 -6.72
N LEU A 104 11.70 3.81 -5.84
CA LEU A 104 12.79 4.11 -4.91
C LEU A 104 12.34 3.75 -3.49
N PRO A 105 12.71 2.57 -2.96
CA PRO A 105 12.44 2.19 -1.59
C PRO A 105 13.34 2.95 -0.60
N LYS A 106 12.78 3.32 0.54
CA LYS A 106 13.49 4.00 1.63
C LYS A 106 12.78 3.75 2.96
N TRP A 107 13.57 3.50 4.01
CA TRP A 107 13.07 3.55 5.38
C TRP A 107 12.64 4.96 5.77
N TYR A 108 11.46 5.07 6.36
CA TYR A 108 10.98 6.27 7.04
C TYR A 108 10.68 5.95 8.50
N PRO A 109 11.16 6.77 9.45
CA PRO A 109 10.62 6.74 10.80
C PRO A 109 9.11 6.94 10.74
N ILE A 110 8.35 6.19 11.54
CA ILE A 110 6.88 6.31 11.59
C ILE A 110 6.45 7.75 11.92
N SER A 111 7.23 8.45 12.75
CA SER A 111 7.00 9.86 13.11
C SER A 111 7.31 10.87 11.99
N GLU A 112 7.99 10.46 10.92
CA GLU A 112 8.46 11.32 9.83
C GLU A 112 7.87 10.91 8.47
N ILE A 113 6.75 10.18 8.47
CA ILE A 113 6.04 9.81 7.24
C ILE A 113 5.66 11.09 6.45
N PRO A 114 6.02 11.19 5.16
CA PRO A 114 5.85 12.40 4.37
C PRO A 114 4.44 12.50 3.77
N TYR A 115 3.42 12.65 4.62
CA TYR A 115 2.00 12.66 4.23
C TYR A 115 1.64 13.65 3.11
N ASP A 116 2.34 14.79 3.00
CA ASP A 116 2.17 15.79 1.93
C ASP A 116 2.58 15.24 0.54
N LYS A 117 3.47 14.25 0.53
CA LYS A 117 3.96 13.55 -0.66
C LYS A 117 3.33 12.17 -0.84
N MET A 118 2.22 11.91 -0.16
CA MET A 118 1.45 10.67 -0.26
C MET A 118 0.08 10.95 -0.88
N TRP A 119 -0.78 9.95 -0.95
CA TRP A 119 -2.15 10.16 -1.38
C TRP A 119 -2.97 10.88 -0.30
N GLU A 120 -4.05 11.54 -0.72
CA GLU A 120 -4.90 12.28 0.21
C GLU A 120 -5.54 11.34 1.23
N ASP A 121 -5.98 10.15 0.82
CA ASP A 121 -6.64 9.17 1.68
C ASP A 121 -5.68 8.57 2.71
N ASP A 122 -4.39 8.45 2.40
CA ASP A 122 -3.35 7.96 3.32
C ASP A 122 -3.35 8.76 4.63
N ASN A 123 -3.68 10.06 4.59
CA ASN A 123 -3.80 10.90 5.79
C ASN A 123 -4.89 10.42 6.77
N THR A 124 -5.85 9.63 6.28
CA THR A 124 -7.00 9.16 7.05
C THR A 124 -6.76 7.78 7.65
N TRP A 125 -6.34 6.82 6.83
CA TRP A 125 -6.27 5.41 7.26
C TRP A 125 -4.88 5.00 7.75
N LEU A 126 -3.79 5.61 7.25
CA LEU A 126 -2.43 5.23 7.66
C LEU A 126 -2.14 5.48 9.14
N PRO A 127 -2.58 6.59 9.79
CA PRO A 127 -2.38 6.77 11.23
C PRO A 127 -2.97 5.65 12.09
N ILE A 128 -4.05 5.03 11.62
CA ILE A 128 -4.73 3.93 12.29
C ILE A 128 -3.99 2.61 12.05
N LEU A 129 -3.45 2.43 10.83
CA LEU A 129 -2.58 1.31 10.50
C LEU A 129 -1.34 1.29 11.39
N ILE A 130 -0.62 2.40 11.50
CA ILE A 130 0.63 2.48 12.28
C ILE A 130 0.38 2.38 13.79
N SER A 131 -0.84 2.65 14.26
CA SER A 131 -1.24 2.39 15.64
C SER A 131 -1.71 0.94 15.88
N TRP A 132 -1.61 0.08 14.86
CA TRP A 132 -2.02 -1.33 14.89
C TRP A 132 -3.48 -1.55 15.25
N GLU A 133 -4.32 -0.55 14.99
CA GLU A 133 -5.76 -0.67 15.18
C GLU A 133 -6.38 -1.39 13.97
N GLU A 134 -7.32 -2.30 14.25
CA GLU A 134 -8.14 -2.90 13.21
C GLU A 134 -8.98 -1.84 12.50
N PHE A 135 -8.96 -1.86 11.17
CA PHE A 135 -9.79 -0.97 10.37
C PHE A 135 -10.29 -1.62 9.08
N GLU A 136 -11.37 -1.05 8.59
CA GLU A 136 -11.91 -1.26 7.26
C GLU A 136 -12.49 0.08 6.81
N PHE A 137 -12.05 0.59 5.67
CA PHE A 137 -12.52 1.87 5.17
C PHE A 137 -13.18 1.73 3.81
N THR A 138 -14.17 2.57 3.58
CA THR A 138 -14.65 2.88 2.24
C THR A 138 -14.32 4.32 1.91
N PHE A 139 -13.75 4.55 0.74
CA PHE A 139 -13.53 5.87 0.15
C PHE A 139 -14.33 5.99 -1.15
N LYS A 140 -15.02 7.11 -1.32
CA LYS A 140 -15.68 7.50 -2.56
C LYS A 140 -14.93 8.65 -3.20
N PHE A 141 -14.45 8.41 -4.41
CA PHE A 141 -13.70 9.37 -5.19
C PHE A 141 -14.57 10.01 -6.27
N TRP A 142 -14.39 11.31 -6.46
CA TRP A 142 -14.89 12.05 -7.60
C TRP A 142 -13.89 11.98 -8.77
N GLU A 143 -14.08 12.85 -9.75
CA GLU A 143 -13.08 13.09 -10.79
C GLU A 143 -11.71 13.45 -10.18
N ASN A 144 -10.63 13.02 -10.86
CA ASN A 144 -9.25 13.27 -10.47
C ASN A 144 -8.88 12.79 -9.07
N TRP A 145 -9.52 11.72 -8.58
CA TRP A 145 -9.21 11.07 -7.31
C TRP A 145 -9.42 11.97 -6.08
N LYS A 146 -10.27 12.99 -6.21
CA LYS A 146 -10.69 13.81 -5.08
C LYS A 146 -11.63 13.02 -4.18
N ILE A 147 -11.35 12.96 -2.88
CA ILE A 147 -12.22 12.30 -1.91
C ILE A 147 -13.50 13.12 -1.72
N ILE A 148 -14.65 12.46 -1.78
CA ILE A 148 -15.97 13.04 -1.50
C ILE A 148 -16.41 12.67 -0.09
N GLU A 149 -16.27 11.40 0.23
CA GLU A 149 -16.78 10.78 1.44
C GLU A 149 -15.87 9.60 1.76
N TRP A 150 -15.67 9.37 3.06
CA TRP A 150 -15.11 8.14 3.55
C TRP A 150 -15.87 7.67 4.79
N GLN A 151 -15.84 6.36 5.04
CA GLN A 151 -16.46 5.73 6.19
C GLN A 151 -15.53 4.67 6.77
N ARG A 152 -15.30 4.71 8.09
CA ARG A 152 -14.67 3.64 8.86
C ARG A 152 -15.77 2.66 9.31
N HIS A 153 -15.59 1.36 9.06
CA HIS A 153 -16.59 0.32 9.40
C HIS A 153 -16.27 -0.43 10.70
N LYS A 154 -15.01 -0.37 11.17
CA LYS A 154 -14.52 -0.99 12.40
C LYS A 154 -13.53 -0.07 13.06
#